data_AF-A0A7Z9R0V0-F1
#
_entry.id   AF-A0A7Z9R0V0-F1
#
_cell.length_a   1.000
_cell.length_b   1.000
_cell.length_c   1.000
_cell.angle_alpha   90.00
_cell.angle_beta   90.00
_cell.angle_gamma   90.00
#
_symmetry.space_group_name_H-M   'P 1'
#
loop_
_entity.id
_entity.type
_entity.pdbx_description
1 polymer ?
#
loop_
_entity_poly.entity_id
_entity_poly.type
_entity_poly.pdbx_seq_one_letter_code
_entity_poly.pdbx_strand_id
1 'polypeptide(L)' 'SDERHKHIPAIIVSTLAKEEEKRKGFEAGADRYIVKSAFDKNTLLTAVEDLIGST' A
#
# COMPACT_ATOMS: atom_id res chain seq x y z
N SER A 1 -1.91 -18.29 6.01
CA SER A 1 -1.86 -16.89 6.47
C SER A 1 -1.92 -16.87 7.98
N ASP A 2 -1.01 -16.16 8.63
CA ASP A 2 -0.96 -16.02 10.09
C ASP A 2 -2.06 -15.05 10.54
N GLU A 3 -2.92 -15.45 11.47
CA GLU A 3 -4.06 -14.63 11.90
C GLU A 3 -3.64 -13.30 12.53
N ARG A 4 -2.42 -13.25 13.07
CA ARG A 4 -1.85 -12.06 13.72
C ARG A 4 -1.65 -10.87 12.77
N HIS A 5 -1.57 -11.12 11.46
CA HIS A 5 -1.31 -10.07 10.47
C HIS A 5 -2.55 -9.62 9.71
N LYS A 6 -3.71 -10.30 9.88
CA LYS A 6 -4.93 -9.99 9.12
C LYS A 6 -5.47 -8.57 9.38
N HIS A 7 -5.10 -7.95 10.51
CA HIS A 7 -5.57 -6.63 10.92
C HIS A 7 -4.52 -5.53 10.74
N ILE A 8 -3.34 -5.85 10.22
CA ILE A 8 -2.27 -4.87 10.04
C ILE A 8 -2.41 -4.26 8.65
N PRO A 9 -2.58 -2.92 8.52
CA PRO A 9 -2.62 -2.27 7.24
C PRO A 9 -1.30 -2.50 6.45
N ALA A 10 -1.41 -2.84 5.17
CA ALA A 10 -0.29 -3.16 4.31
C ALA A 10 -0.22 -2.23 3.09
N ILE A 11 0.93 -1.59 2.90
CA ILE A 11 1.25 -0.77 1.72
C ILE A 11 2.34 -1.46 0.92
N ILE A 12 2.11 -1.68 -0.38
CA ILE A 12 3.14 -2.15 -1.31
C ILE A 12 3.82 -0.95 -1.96
N VAL A 13 5.15 -0.88 -1.92
CA VAL A 13 5.94 0.13 -2.62
C VAL A 13 6.84 -0.55 -3.65
N SER A 14 6.64 -0.28 -4.94
CA SER A 14 7.32 -1.01 -6.02
C SER A 14 7.65 -0.10 -7.22
N THR A 15 8.70 -0.39 -7.98
CA THR A 15 8.97 0.31 -9.26
C THR A 15 8.02 -0.14 -10.38
N LEU A 16 7.26 -1.23 -10.19
CA LEU A 16 6.31 -1.74 -11.16
C LEU A 16 5.04 -0.89 -11.16
N ALA A 17 4.76 -0.25 -12.30
CA ALA A 17 3.64 0.68 -12.45
C ALA A 17 2.45 0.13 -13.26
N LYS A 18 2.58 -1.07 -13.82
CA LYS A 18 1.53 -1.68 -14.65
C LYS A 18 0.28 -1.96 -13.81
N GLU A 19 -0.89 -1.71 -14.36
CA GLU A 19 -2.18 -1.95 -13.68
C GLU A 19 -2.35 -3.41 -13.22
N GLU A 20 -1.83 -4.36 -13.99
CA GLU A 20 -1.84 -5.77 -13.60
C GLU A 20 -1.06 -6.05 -12.31
N GLU A 21 0.06 -5.35 -12.10
CA GLU A 21 0.89 -5.50 -10.91
C GLU A 21 0.22 -4.86 -9.69
N LYS A 22 -0.47 -3.73 -9.88
CA LYS A 22 -1.33 -3.13 -8.85
C LYS A 22 -2.44 -4.10 -8.44
N ARG A 23 -3.14 -4.68 -9.42
CA ARG A 23 -4.21 -5.67 -9.18
C ARG A 23 -3.70 -6.86 -8.37
N LYS A 24 -2.55 -7.43 -8.74
CA LYS A 24 -1.91 -8.52 -7.99
C LYS A 24 -1.60 -8.13 -6.55
N GLY A 25 -1.14 -6.90 -6.33
CA GLY A 25 -0.90 -6.36 -4.98
C GLY A 25 -2.17 -6.31 -4.13
N PHE A 26 -3.28 -5.83 -4.70
CA PHE A 26 -4.57 -5.79 -4.01
C PHE A 26 -5.13 -7.19 -3.73
N GLU A 27 -5.01 -8.12 -4.69
CA GLU A 27 -5.42 -9.52 -4.51
C GLU A 27 -4.61 -10.25 -3.43
N ALA A 28 -3.37 -9.82 -3.18
CA ALA A 28 -2.54 -10.32 -2.10
C ALA A 28 -2.92 -9.75 -0.72
N GLY A 29 -3.84 -8.78 -0.65
CA GLY A 29 -4.32 -8.17 0.59
C GLY A 29 -3.65 -6.86 0.97
N ALA A 30 -3.07 -6.12 0.01
CA ALA A 30 -2.59 -4.76 0.28
C ALA A 30 -3.75 -3.76 0.31
N ASP A 31 -3.70 -2.80 1.23
CA ASP A 31 -4.67 -1.70 1.32
C ASP A 31 -4.30 -0.54 0.39
N ARG A 32 -3.01 -0.41 0.04
CA ARG A 32 -2.48 0.60 -0.89
C ARG A 32 -1.32 0.06 -1.71
N TYR A 33 -1.16 0.61 -2.91
CA TYR A 33 -0.02 0.35 -3.80
C TYR A 33 0.58 1.66 -4.28
N ILE A 34 1.87 1.86 -4.04
CA ILE A 34 2.61 3.08 -4.41
C ILE A 34 3.71 2.70 -5.41
N VAL A 35 3.70 3.38 -6.55
CA VAL A 35 4.80 3.25 -7.51
C VAL A 35 5.97 4.09 -7.03
N LYS A 36 7.16 3.50 -6.90
CA LYS A 36 8.38 4.15 -6.37
C LYS A 36 8.82 5.37 -7.17
N SER A 37 8.46 5.47 -8.45
CA SER A 37 8.69 6.67 -9.27
C SER A 37 7.71 7.81 -8.97
N ALA A 38 6.53 7.49 -8.43
CA ALA A 38 5.54 8.45 -7.93
C ALA A 38 5.74 8.73 -6.42
N PHE A 39 6.86 8.29 -5.85
CA PHE A 39 7.20 8.50 -4.45
C PHE A 39 7.73 9.92 -4.25
N ASP A 40 6.84 10.86 -3.95
CA ASP A 40 7.20 12.00 -3.11
C ASP A 40 6.97 11.61 -1.63
N LYS A 41 7.73 12.22 -0.70
CA LYS A 41 7.58 11.94 0.74
C LYS A 41 6.14 12.13 1.22
N ASN A 42 5.41 13.03 0.57
CA ASN A 42 4.05 13.39 0.92
C ASN A 42 3.06 12.24 0.64
N THR A 43 3.23 11.54 -0.48
CA THR A 43 2.35 10.45 -0.93
C THR A 43 2.35 9.28 0.05
N LEU A 44 3.52 8.90 0.57
CA LEU A 44 3.58 7.84 1.58
C LEU A 44 2.98 8.30 2.90
N LEU A 45 3.29 9.52 3.35
CA LEU A 45 2.75 10.05 4.60
C LEU A 45 1.22 10.11 4.56
N THR A 46 0.65 10.68 3.49
CA THR A 46 -0.80 10.69 3.28
C THR A 46 -1.40 9.29 3.23
N ALA A 47 -0.76 8.34 2.54
CA ALA A 47 -1.24 6.97 2.49
C ALA A 47 -1.21 6.28 3.87
N VAL A 48 -0.25 6.62 4.73
CA VAL A 48 -0.19 6.12 6.10
C VAL A 48 -1.26 6.77 6.95
N GLU A 49 -1.42 8.10 6.90
CA GLU A 49 -2.45 8.86 7.61
C GLU A 49 -3.86 8.34 7.29
N ASP A 50 -4.16 8.10 6.01
CA ASP A 50 -5.43 7.53 5.55
C ASP A 50 -5.72 6.14 6.17
N LEU A 51 -4.68 5.33 6.38
CA LEU A 51 -4.82 3.94 6.83
C LEU A 51 -4.93 3.81 8.35
N ILE A 52 -4.25 4.68 9.09
CA ILE A 52 -4.30 4.67 10.56
C ILE A 52 -5.41 5.57 11.12
N GLY A 53 -5.96 6.45 10.29
CA GLY A 53 -6.92 7.48 10.67
C GLY A 53 -6.25 8.68 11.36
N SER A 54 -6.53 9.89 10.88
CA SER A 54 -6.08 11.11 11.55
C SER A 54 -6.88 11.31 12.84
N THR A 55 -6.18 11.46 13.97
CA THR A 55 -6.78 11.90 15.25
C THR A 55 -7.19 13.36 15.18
#